data_AF-A0A3L6N1W1-F1
#
_entry.id   AF-A0A3L6N1W1-F1
#
_cell.length_a   1.000
_cell.length_b   1.000
_cell.length_c   1.000
_cell.angle_alpha   90.00
_cell.angle_beta   90.00
_cell.angle_gamma   90.00
#
_symmetry.space_group_name_H-M   'P 1'
#
loop_
_entity.id
_entity.type
_entity.pdbx_description
1 polymer ?
#
loop_
_entity_poly.entity_id
_entity_poly.type
_entity_poly.pdbx_seq_one_letter_code
_entity_poly.pdbx_strand_id
1 'polypeptide(L)'
;MADLVPQFTGPTPLGLYANWMTGMTANDIRIMKFMDEKHEEYVDKMKAAAPGSDFSILVQFQPVTALMVSHARENGGNVLGLEDVTADGPTLMWLIAVTVDTAENQEKIYPLTLEYRAAVNAYATAIGINKNWEYLNYALGDQNPLSHYGARNIQTMRRASKKYDPHGVFQRLRASGFKIPG
;
A
#
# COMPACT_ATOMS: atom_id res chain seq x y z
N MET A 1 15.07 -0.74 22.00
CA MET A 1 14.33 -0.11 20.89
C MET A 1 15.13 -0.05 19.58
N ALA A 2 16.47 -0.20 19.60
CA ALA A 2 17.30 -0.22 18.38
C ALA A 2 17.41 -1.62 17.72
N ASP A 3 17.02 -2.69 18.40
CA ASP A 3 17.21 -4.07 17.92
C ASP A 3 16.06 -4.62 17.04
N LEU A 4 15.10 -3.78 16.61
CA LEU A 4 13.87 -4.22 15.94
C LEU A 4 13.82 -3.94 14.43
N VAL A 5 14.94 -3.54 13.81
CA VAL A 5 14.96 -3.27 12.36
C VAL A 5 16.04 -4.10 11.69
N PRO A 6 15.72 -5.28 11.13
CA PRO A 6 16.56 -5.90 10.12
C PRO A 6 16.74 -4.92 8.97
N GLN A 7 17.98 -4.52 8.73
CA GLN A 7 18.33 -3.59 7.67
C GLN A 7 18.18 -4.31 6.32
N PHE A 8 17.24 -3.86 5.50
CA PHE A 8 16.98 -4.44 4.18
C PHE A 8 18.10 -4.03 3.21
N THR A 9 18.97 -4.97 2.84
CA THR A 9 20.14 -4.72 1.95
C THR A 9 20.13 -5.59 0.69
N GLY A 10 18.98 -5.72 0.01
CA GLY A 10 18.93 -6.49 -1.23
C GLY A 10 17.94 -5.93 -2.25
N PRO A 11 18.30 -5.86 -3.55
CA PRO A 11 17.32 -5.68 -4.60
C PRO A 11 16.38 -6.89 -4.63
N THR A 12 15.09 -6.65 -4.86
CA THR A 12 14.12 -7.73 -5.14
C THR A 12 14.67 -8.60 -6.27
N PRO A 13 14.95 -9.90 -6.06
CA PRO A 13 15.52 -10.75 -7.10
C PRO A 13 14.66 -10.73 -8.38
N LEU A 14 15.32 -10.59 -9.54
CA LEU A 14 14.68 -10.70 -10.84
C LEU A 14 14.10 -12.12 -11.00
N GLY A 15 12.79 -12.21 -11.26
CA GLY A 15 12.07 -13.49 -11.44
C GLY A 15 11.06 -13.84 -10.37
N LEU A 16 10.93 -13.05 -9.29
CA LEU A 16 9.92 -13.28 -8.24
C LEU A 16 8.56 -12.65 -8.59
N TYR A 17 7.49 -13.34 -8.22
CA TYR A 17 6.14 -12.80 -8.20
C TYR A 17 5.99 -11.85 -7.02
N ALA A 18 5.86 -10.55 -7.29
CA ALA A 18 5.81 -9.51 -6.27
C ALA A 18 4.38 -8.98 -6.08
N ASN A 19 3.88 -9.07 -4.84
CA ASN A 19 2.55 -8.64 -4.43
C ASN A 19 2.70 -7.52 -3.39
N TRP A 20 2.49 -6.28 -3.80
CA TRP A 20 2.60 -5.11 -2.92
C TRP A 20 1.21 -4.63 -2.58
N MET A 21 0.95 -4.40 -1.30
CA MET A 21 -0.35 -3.95 -0.81
C MET A 21 -0.15 -2.88 0.24
N THR A 22 -1.01 -1.87 0.23
CA THR A 22 -0.87 -0.72 1.12
C THR A 22 -2.19 -0.29 1.71
N GLY A 23 -2.11 0.46 2.80
CA GLY A 23 -3.22 1.20 3.36
C GLY A 23 -2.71 2.17 4.40
N MET A 24 -3.64 2.85 5.06
CA MET A 24 -3.30 3.93 5.98
C MET A 24 -4.22 3.91 7.19
N THR A 25 -3.63 4.17 8.35
CA THR A 25 -4.32 4.22 9.65
C THR A 25 -3.91 5.46 10.43
N ALA A 26 -4.60 5.78 11.52
CA ALA A 26 -4.02 6.65 12.54
C ALA A 26 -2.77 5.98 13.11
N ASN A 27 -1.76 6.77 13.50
CA ASN A 27 -0.55 6.23 14.08
C ASN A 27 -0.83 5.65 15.47
N ASP A 28 -1.00 4.33 15.54
CA ASP A 28 -1.41 3.61 16.75
C ASP A 28 -0.60 2.32 16.91
N ILE A 29 -0.06 2.08 18.11
CA ILE A 29 0.75 0.87 18.37
C ILE A 29 -0.06 -0.42 18.23
N ARG A 30 -1.39 -0.37 18.40
CA ARG A 30 -2.27 -1.54 18.31
C ARG A 30 -2.28 -2.14 16.91
N ILE A 31 -2.28 -1.33 15.84
CA ILE A 31 -2.21 -1.87 14.48
C ILE A 31 -0.85 -2.46 14.17
N MET A 32 0.24 -1.86 14.67
CA MET A 32 1.60 -2.38 14.47
C MET A 32 1.75 -3.76 15.12
N LYS A 33 1.29 -3.91 16.37
CA LYS A 33 1.29 -5.20 17.08
C LYS A 33 0.41 -6.23 16.39
N PHE A 34 -0.80 -5.84 15.97
CA PHE A 34 -1.69 -6.73 15.25
C PHE A 34 -1.07 -7.23 13.94
N MET A 35 -0.40 -6.35 13.19
CA MET A 35 0.31 -6.72 11.96
C MET A 35 1.51 -7.63 12.26
N ASP A 36 2.23 -7.42 13.35
CA ASP A 36 3.33 -8.30 13.77
C ASP A 36 2.82 -9.71 14.12
N GLU A 37 1.77 -9.81 14.93
CA GLU A 37 1.11 -11.08 15.27
C GLU A 37 0.57 -11.80 14.02
N LYS A 38 -0.06 -11.05 13.10
CA LYS A 38 -0.54 -11.61 11.82
C LYS A 38 0.60 -11.99 10.88
N HIS A 39 1.72 -11.28 10.91
CA HIS A 39 2.89 -11.66 10.12
C HIS A 39 3.35 -13.07 10.49
N GLU A 40 3.50 -13.38 11.77
CA GLU A 40 3.85 -14.73 12.24
C GLU A 40 2.82 -15.77 11.77
N GLU A 41 1.52 -15.50 11.98
CA GLU A 41 0.43 -16.40 11.55
C GLU A 41 0.45 -16.68 10.04
N TYR A 42 0.61 -15.65 9.22
CA TYR A 42 0.59 -15.80 7.77
C TYR A 42 1.88 -16.39 7.21
N VAL A 43 3.03 -16.18 7.85
CA VAL A 43 4.26 -16.92 7.52
C VAL A 43 4.02 -18.43 7.67
N ASP A 44 3.41 -18.86 8.77
CA ASP A 44 3.15 -20.29 9.00
C ASP A 44 2.10 -20.85 8.03
N LYS A 45 1.01 -20.10 7.77
CA LYS A 45 0.02 -20.46 6.75
C LYS A 45 0.64 -20.60 5.36
N MET A 46 1.51 -19.68 4.97
CA MET A 46 2.16 -19.69 3.65
C MET A 46 3.17 -20.85 3.51
N LYS A 47 3.97 -21.12 4.56
CA LYS A 47 4.84 -22.32 4.61
C LYS A 47 4.05 -23.61 4.47
N ALA A 48 2.90 -23.72 5.14
CA ALA A 48 2.04 -24.89 5.06
C ALA A 48 1.38 -25.03 3.68
N ALA A 49 0.96 -23.92 3.06
CA ALA A 49 0.32 -23.91 1.76
C ALA A 49 1.28 -24.20 0.60
N ALA A 50 2.54 -23.76 0.69
CA ALA A 50 3.57 -23.98 -0.32
C ALA A 50 4.87 -24.52 0.31
N PRO A 51 4.89 -25.80 0.75
CA PRO A 51 6.08 -26.39 1.34
C PRO A 51 7.27 -26.35 0.37
N GLY A 52 8.39 -25.80 0.83
CA GLY A 52 9.62 -25.68 0.02
C GLY A 52 9.68 -24.45 -0.89
N SER A 53 8.68 -23.57 -0.87
CA SER A 53 8.76 -22.27 -1.55
C SER A 53 9.79 -21.36 -0.87
N ASP A 54 10.60 -20.68 -1.69
CA ASP A 54 11.33 -19.50 -1.28
C ASP A 54 10.42 -18.27 -1.45
N PHE A 55 9.97 -17.73 -0.32
CA PHE A 55 9.16 -16.51 -0.29
C PHE A 55 9.64 -15.57 0.82
N SER A 56 9.34 -14.29 0.66
CA SER A 56 9.63 -13.26 1.65
C SER A 56 8.40 -12.39 1.87
N ILE A 57 8.20 -12.00 3.13
CA ILE A 57 7.17 -11.04 3.53
C ILE A 57 7.88 -9.87 4.21
N LEU A 58 7.65 -8.67 3.70
CA LEU A 58 8.12 -7.42 4.26
C LEU A 58 6.93 -6.59 4.72
N VAL A 59 6.91 -6.26 6.01
CA VAL A 59 5.97 -5.30 6.59
C VAL A 59 6.72 -4.00 6.87
N GLN A 60 6.25 -2.89 6.31
CA GLN A 60 6.82 -1.57 6.59
C GLN A 60 5.79 -0.63 7.21
N PHE A 61 6.29 0.20 8.12
CA PHE A 61 5.55 1.22 8.84
C PHE A 61 6.16 2.58 8.51
N GLN A 62 5.41 3.44 7.83
CA GLN A 62 5.88 4.73 7.33
C GLN A 62 4.99 5.85 7.91
N PRO A 63 5.40 6.48 9.03
CA PRO A 63 4.64 7.56 9.64
C PRO A 63 4.53 8.77 8.71
N VAL A 64 3.33 9.36 8.62
CA VAL A 64 3.07 10.60 7.89
C VAL A 64 2.44 11.60 8.86
N THR A 65 3.06 12.77 8.99
CA THR A 65 2.64 13.82 9.94
C THR A 65 2.09 15.04 9.21
N ALA A 66 1.21 15.79 9.88
CA ALA A 66 0.71 17.06 9.35
C ALA A 66 1.84 18.06 9.04
N LEU A 67 2.98 18.00 9.76
CA LEU A 67 4.15 18.85 9.49
C LEU A 67 4.85 18.49 8.17
N MET A 68 5.01 17.19 7.89
CA MET A 68 5.52 16.75 6.58
C MET A 68 4.62 17.23 5.44
N VAL A 69 3.30 17.13 5.64
CA VAL A 69 2.31 17.58 4.67
C VAL A 69 2.30 19.10 4.51
N SER A 70 2.45 19.88 5.60
CA SER A 70 2.51 21.34 5.53
C SER A 70 3.73 21.83 4.75
N HIS A 71 4.90 21.21 4.96
CA HIS A 71 6.10 21.52 4.19
C HIS A 71 5.94 21.18 2.71
N ALA A 72 5.29 20.06 2.37
CA ALA A 72 4.98 19.75 0.97
C ALA A 72 4.10 20.83 0.33
N ARG A 73 3.06 21.29 1.05
CA ARG A 73 2.15 22.35 0.60
C ARG A 73 2.87 23.69 0.40
N GLU A 74 3.75 24.07 1.32
CA GLU A 74 4.56 25.30 1.24
C GLU A 74 5.52 25.29 0.04
N ASN A 75 5.93 24.11 -0.43
CA ASN A 75 6.82 23.92 -1.57
C ASN A 75 6.10 23.57 -2.88
N GLY A 76 4.84 24.00 -3.03
CA GLY A 76 4.06 23.85 -4.26
C GLY A 76 3.01 22.74 -4.25
N GLY A 77 2.97 21.91 -3.20
CA GLY A 77 1.96 20.87 -3.01
C GLY A 77 2.07 19.70 -3.98
N ASN A 78 1.13 18.74 -3.84
CA ASN A 78 1.02 17.59 -4.73
C ASN A 78 -0.44 17.06 -4.76
N VAL A 79 -0.67 15.95 -5.47
CA VAL A 79 -2.01 15.38 -5.69
C VAL A 79 -2.39 14.27 -4.71
N LEU A 80 -1.61 14.02 -3.65
CA LEU A 80 -1.82 12.87 -2.76
C LEU A 80 -3.04 13.03 -1.83
N GLY A 81 -3.47 14.28 -1.56
CA GLY A 81 -4.63 14.56 -0.70
C GLY A 81 -4.40 14.27 0.78
N LEU A 82 -3.15 14.24 1.23
CA LEU A 82 -2.78 13.89 2.60
C LEU A 82 -3.14 14.99 3.61
N GLU A 83 -3.49 16.19 3.15
CA GLU A 83 -3.95 17.28 4.01
C GLU A 83 -5.19 16.87 4.82
N ASP A 84 -6.16 16.22 4.18
CA ASP A 84 -7.39 15.79 4.84
C ASP A 84 -7.13 14.52 5.68
N VAL A 85 -6.24 13.63 5.21
CA VAL A 85 -5.90 12.37 5.89
C VAL A 85 -5.17 12.59 7.21
N THR A 86 -4.36 13.64 7.30
CA THR A 86 -3.55 13.98 8.49
C THR A 86 -4.16 15.08 9.36
N ALA A 87 -5.36 15.58 9.02
CA ALA A 87 -5.98 16.73 9.67
C ALA A 87 -6.27 16.51 11.16
N ASP A 88 -6.55 15.27 11.57
CA ASP A 88 -6.90 14.88 12.92
C ASP A 88 -5.75 14.19 13.69
N GLY A 89 -4.54 14.13 13.11
CA GLY A 89 -3.33 13.67 13.81
C GLY A 89 -2.32 12.92 12.95
N PRO A 90 -1.22 12.44 13.55
CA PRO A 90 -0.24 11.60 12.87
C PRO A 90 -0.89 10.31 12.36
N THR A 91 -0.46 9.90 11.19
CA THR A 91 -0.96 8.71 10.50
C THR A 91 0.18 7.76 10.21
N LEU A 92 -0.18 6.53 9.88
CA LEU A 92 0.74 5.47 9.54
C LEU A 92 0.31 4.84 8.23
N MET A 93 1.11 5.07 7.20
CA MET A 93 1.03 4.28 5.98
C MET A 93 1.75 2.96 6.21
N TRP A 94 1.12 1.86 5.85
CA TRP A 94 1.73 0.55 5.92
C TRP A 94 1.85 -0.08 4.53
N LEU A 95 2.84 -0.96 4.39
CA LEU A 95 3.09 -1.79 3.22
C LEU A 95 3.24 -3.23 3.67
N ILE A 96 2.52 -4.14 3.01
CA ILE A 96 2.80 -5.57 3.04
C ILE A 96 3.28 -5.93 1.63
N ALA A 97 4.55 -6.33 1.50
CA ALA A 97 5.12 -6.81 0.25
C ALA A 97 5.46 -8.30 0.39
N VAL A 98 4.88 -9.12 -0.48
CA VAL A 98 5.13 -10.57 -0.53
C VAL A 98 5.78 -10.92 -1.86
N THR A 99 6.95 -11.55 -1.83
CA THR A 99 7.64 -12.05 -3.02
C THR A 99 7.68 -13.57 -3.02
N VAL A 100 7.38 -14.20 -4.15
CA VAL A 100 7.30 -15.67 -4.27
C VAL A 100 8.12 -16.16 -5.47
N ASP A 101 8.85 -17.27 -5.29
CA ASP A 101 9.78 -17.86 -6.26
C ASP A 101 9.19 -18.35 -7.58
N THR A 102 8.00 -18.97 -7.55
CA THR A 102 7.43 -19.64 -8.72
C THR A 102 5.95 -19.32 -8.91
N ALA A 103 5.45 -19.53 -10.13
CA ALA A 103 4.03 -19.33 -10.47
C ALA A 103 3.12 -20.24 -9.63
N GLU A 104 3.53 -21.50 -9.46
CA GLU A 104 2.75 -22.51 -8.74
C GLU A 104 2.65 -22.19 -7.25
N ASN A 105 3.74 -21.71 -6.65
CA ASN A 105 3.72 -21.26 -5.26
C ASN A 105 2.95 -19.94 -5.11
N GLN A 106 3.04 -19.04 -6.09
CA GLN A 106 2.25 -17.81 -6.11
C GLN A 106 0.74 -18.11 -6.09
N GLU A 107 0.26 -19.11 -6.85
CA GLU A 107 -1.16 -19.52 -6.83
C GLU A 107 -1.63 -19.95 -5.42
N LYS A 108 -0.73 -20.56 -4.63
CA LYS A 108 -1.00 -21.02 -3.27
C LYS A 108 -0.90 -19.89 -2.24
N ILE A 109 0.06 -18.97 -2.42
CA ILE A 109 0.38 -17.90 -1.45
C ILE A 109 -0.46 -16.62 -1.67
N TYR A 110 -0.85 -16.31 -2.90
CA TYR A 110 -1.58 -15.08 -3.22
C TYR A 110 -2.90 -14.92 -2.44
N PRO A 111 -3.76 -15.95 -2.30
CA PRO A 111 -4.98 -15.83 -1.51
C PRO A 111 -4.71 -15.47 -0.05
N LEU A 112 -3.66 -16.05 0.55
CA LEU A 112 -3.24 -15.76 1.92
C LEU A 112 -2.70 -14.34 2.07
N THR A 113 -2.05 -13.82 1.02
CA THR A 113 -1.57 -12.44 0.94
C THR A 113 -2.75 -11.46 1.00
N LEU A 114 -3.81 -11.73 0.22
CA LEU A 114 -5.05 -10.94 0.26
C LEU A 114 -5.79 -11.06 1.59
N GLU A 115 -5.85 -12.26 2.16
CA GLU A 115 -6.45 -12.51 3.47
C GLU A 115 -5.74 -11.71 4.57
N TYR A 116 -4.40 -11.66 4.55
CA TYR A 116 -3.62 -10.87 5.49
C TYR A 116 -3.97 -9.39 5.41
N ARG A 117 -3.95 -8.80 4.21
CA ARG A 117 -4.38 -7.40 4.01
C ARG A 117 -5.80 -7.16 4.52
N ALA A 118 -6.72 -8.07 4.23
CA ALA A 118 -8.11 -7.97 4.67
C ALA A 118 -8.23 -7.99 6.20
N ALA A 119 -7.48 -8.85 6.89
CA ALA A 119 -7.45 -8.91 8.36
C ALA A 119 -6.97 -7.59 8.97
N VAL A 120 -5.90 -6.99 8.40
CA VAL A 120 -5.37 -5.68 8.84
C VAL A 120 -6.41 -4.58 8.68
N ASN A 121 -7.04 -4.50 7.50
CA ASN A 121 -8.09 -3.50 7.22
C ASN A 121 -9.31 -3.69 8.14
N ALA A 122 -9.75 -4.93 8.35
CA ALA A 122 -10.87 -5.25 9.22
C ALA A 122 -10.59 -4.84 10.67
N TYR A 123 -9.40 -5.16 11.20
CA TYR A 123 -9.00 -4.77 12.54
C TYR A 123 -8.91 -3.25 12.70
N ALA A 124 -8.23 -2.56 11.78
CA ALA A 124 -8.12 -1.10 11.79
C ALA A 124 -9.50 -0.42 11.76
N THR A 125 -10.45 -0.99 11.01
CA THR A 125 -11.83 -0.50 10.92
C THR A 125 -12.59 -0.76 12.21
N ALA A 126 -12.46 -1.96 12.80
CA ALA A 126 -13.13 -2.34 14.04
C ALA A 126 -12.72 -1.45 15.23
N ILE A 127 -11.46 -1.00 15.27
CA ILE A 127 -10.97 -0.09 16.33
C ILE A 127 -11.06 1.40 15.94
N GLY A 128 -11.65 1.71 14.78
CA GLY A 128 -11.96 3.08 14.37
C GLY A 128 -10.78 3.94 13.90
N ILE A 129 -9.67 3.33 13.48
CA ILE A 129 -8.45 4.06 13.08
C ILE A 129 -8.13 3.99 11.58
N ASN A 130 -8.94 3.26 10.79
CA ASN A 130 -8.70 3.14 9.36
C ASN A 130 -8.92 4.50 8.65
N LYS A 131 -7.91 4.96 7.90
CA LYS A 131 -7.97 6.23 7.16
C LYS A 131 -8.52 6.07 5.75
N ASN A 132 -8.73 4.84 5.27
CA ASN A 132 -9.24 4.55 3.93
C ASN A 132 -8.48 5.33 2.85
N TRP A 133 -7.16 5.28 2.90
CA TRP A 133 -6.27 5.89 1.91
C TRP A 133 -5.20 4.87 1.49
N GLU A 134 -4.85 4.86 0.21
CA GLU A 134 -3.93 3.89 -0.38
C GLU A 134 -2.90 4.60 -1.25
N TYR A 135 -1.63 4.19 -1.15
CA TYR A 135 -0.56 4.78 -1.95
C TYR A 135 -0.43 4.13 -3.32
N LEU A 136 -0.58 4.91 -4.39
CA LEU A 136 -0.60 4.41 -5.76
C LEU A 136 0.63 3.55 -6.12
N ASN A 137 1.81 3.94 -5.66
CA ASN A 137 3.05 3.26 -6.02
C ASN A 137 3.17 1.86 -5.40
N TYR A 138 2.39 1.56 -4.37
CA TYR A 138 2.40 0.28 -3.64
C TYR A 138 1.10 -0.50 -3.77
N ALA A 139 0.11 0.05 -4.45
CA ALA A 139 -1.23 -0.52 -4.52
C ALA A 139 -1.26 -1.75 -5.44
N LEU A 140 -1.87 -2.83 -4.95
CA LEU A 140 -2.14 -4.04 -5.73
C LEU A 140 -3.25 -3.79 -6.76
N GLY A 141 -3.32 -4.60 -7.82
CA GLY A 141 -4.26 -4.39 -8.93
C GLY A 141 -5.75 -4.35 -8.55
N ASP A 142 -6.15 -4.88 -7.39
CA ASP A 142 -7.52 -4.85 -6.87
C ASP A 142 -7.81 -3.66 -5.93
N GLN A 143 -6.82 -2.82 -5.65
CA GLN A 143 -6.96 -1.58 -4.89
C GLN A 143 -7.42 -0.42 -5.79
N ASN A 144 -7.80 0.72 -5.20
CA ASN A 144 -8.30 1.89 -5.94
C ASN A 144 -7.69 3.21 -5.43
N PRO A 145 -6.35 3.35 -5.45
CA PRO A 145 -5.63 4.43 -4.76
C PRO A 145 -6.06 5.83 -5.19
N LEU A 146 -6.27 6.05 -6.49
CA LEU A 146 -6.59 7.38 -7.01
C LEU A 146 -7.96 7.89 -6.55
N SER A 147 -8.87 7.01 -6.16
CA SER A 147 -10.17 7.42 -5.61
C SER A 147 -10.06 8.11 -4.25
N HIS A 148 -8.98 7.83 -3.51
CA HIS A 148 -8.72 8.35 -2.17
C HIS A 148 -8.02 9.71 -2.16
N TYR A 149 -7.60 10.22 -3.31
CA TYR A 149 -6.77 11.45 -3.40
C TYR A 149 -7.60 12.74 -3.33
N GLY A 150 -8.92 12.62 -3.28
CA GLY A 150 -9.85 13.74 -3.16
C GLY A 150 -10.24 14.35 -4.51
N ALA A 151 -11.48 14.84 -4.58
CA ALA A 151 -12.09 15.31 -5.83
C ALA A 151 -11.29 16.44 -6.51
N ARG A 152 -10.72 17.36 -5.74
CA ARG A 152 -9.90 18.48 -6.27
C ARG A 152 -8.64 17.97 -6.98
N ASN A 153 -7.98 16.97 -6.41
CA ASN A 153 -6.76 16.39 -6.98
C ASN A 153 -7.08 15.55 -8.22
N ILE A 154 -8.16 14.76 -8.17
CA ILE A 154 -8.67 14.03 -9.34
C ILE A 154 -8.99 15.00 -10.49
N GLN A 155 -9.66 16.11 -10.22
CA GLN A 155 -9.94 17.12 -11.24
C GLN A 155 -8.66 17.75 -11.82
N THR A 156 -7.66 17.97 -10.98
CA THR A 156 -6.34 18.46 -11.41
C THR A 156 -5.66 17.47 -12.35
N MET A 157 -5.64 16.18 -12.00
CA MET A 157 -5.11 15.12 -12.86
C MET A 157 -5.88 15.02 -14.18
N ARG A 158 -7.21 15.14 -14.15
CA ARG A 158 -8.04 15.16 -15.37
C ARG A 158 -7.72 16.34 -16.27
N ARG A 159 -7.56 17.56 -15.71
CA ARG A 159 -7.17 18.75 -16.50
C ARG A 159 -5.79 18.56 -17.14
N ALA A 160 -4.82 18.03 -16.39
CA ALA A 160 -3.50 17.73 -16.92
C ALA A 160 -3.58 16.69 -18.06
N SER A 161 -4.30 15.59 -17.84
CA SER A 161 -4.51 14.55 -18.88
C SER A 161 -5.14 15.14 -20.14
N LYS A 162 -6.18 15.98 -20.04
CA LYS A 162 -6.79 16.62 -21.22
C LYS A 162 -5.85 17.56 -21.96
N LYS A 163 -4.96 18.26 -21.24
CA LYS A 163 -4.01 19.21 -21.82
C LYS A 163 -2.86 18.50 -22.54
N TYR A 164 -2.34 17.42 -21.98
CA TYR A 164 -1.10 16.78 -22.43
C TYR A 164 -1.31 15.44 -23.15
N ASP A 165 -2.46 14.78 -22.95
CA ASP A 165 -2.88 13.55 -23.64
C ASP A 165 -4.35 13.70 -24.11
N PRO A 166 -4.64 14.63 -25.04
CA PRO A 166 -6.01 14.95 -25.45
C PRO A 166 -6.75 13.77 -26.10
N HIS A 167 -6.02 12.78 -26.62
CA HIS A 167 -6.58 11.55 -27.19
C HIS A 167 -6.70 10.41 -26.17
N GLY A 168 -6.31 10.66 -24.91
CA GLY A 168 -6.40 9.69 -23.82
C GLY A 168 -5.64 8.39 -24.11
N VAL A 169 -4.51 8.47 -24.82
CA VAL A 169 -3.68 7.31 -25.19
C VAL A 169 -3.35 6.49 -23.95
N PHE A 170 -2.92 7.13 -22.85
CA PHE A 170 -2.57 6.42 -21.61
C PHE A 170 -3.77 5.97 -20.80
N GLN A 171 -4.90 6.67 -20.90
CA GLN A 171 -6.15 6.22 -20.27
C GLN A 171 -6.78 5.03 -21.03
N ARG A 172 -6.56 4.92 -22.34
CA ARG A 172 -7.18 3.89 -23.19
C ARG A 172 -6.28 2.67 -23.40
N LEU A 173 -5.04 2.88 -23.85
CA LEU A 173 -4.18 1.81 -24.36
C LEU A 173 -3.29 1.18 -23.29
N ARG A 174 -3.08 1.85 -22.15
CA ARG A 174 -2.35 1.23 -21.03
C ARG A 174 -3.19 0.12 -20.42
N ALA A 175 -2.64 -1.09 -20.41
CA ALA A 175 -3.27 -2.28 -19.84
C ALA A 175 -2.95 -2.49 -18.34
N SER A 176 -1.82 -1.98 -17.86
CA SER A 176 -1.39 -2.11 -16.46
C SER A 176 -1.75 -0.88 -15.62
N GLY A 177 -1.70 -1.06 -14.29
CA GLY A 177 -1.85 -0.05 -13.23
C GLY A 177 -3.12 0.82 -13.29
N PHE A 178 -3.15 1.84 -12.43
CA PHE A 178 -4.37 2.62 -12.20
C PHE A 178 -4.59 3.72 -13.24
N LYS A 179 -5.87 3.89 -13.62
CA LYS A 179 -6.35 4.94 -14.53
C LYS A 179 -6.94 6.08 -13.71
N ILE A 180 -6.90 7.30 -14.24
CA ILE A 180 -7.51 8.45 -13.57
C ILE A 180 -9.01 8.17 -13.49
N PRO A 181 -9.63 8.19 -12.30
CA PRO A 181 -11.07 7.93 -12.18
C PRO A 181 -11.86 8.85 -13.09
N GLY A 182 -12.91 8.33 -13.73
CA GLY A 182 -13.79 9.02 -14.71
C GLY A 182 -14.80 9.96 -14.10
#